data_AF-A0A1C4YAL7-F1
#
_entry.id   AF-A0A1C4YAL7-F1
#
_cell.length_a   1.000
_cell.length_b   1.000
_cell.length_c   1.000
_cell.angle_alpha   90.00
_cell.angle_beta   90.00
_cell.angle_gamma   90.00
#
_symmetry.space_group_name_H-M   'P 1'
#
loop_
_entity.id
_entity.type
_entity.pdbx_description
1 polymer ?
#
loop_
_entity_poly.entity_id
_entity_poly.type
_entity_poly.pdbx_seq_one_letter_code
_entity_poly.pdbx_strand_id
1 'polypeptide(L)'
;MVSPARAGESARHLRLPPAERAAVALLSRLLPAGFRARQRDEWTADLLSFTSGAGTRWRYLAGAAWTLPALRRAARRGGFADLSTVAPAPGVLASMAHLFLLGLGWPVVSWLIMVPVTYLAADIPGRLALTGGPVDPKSLWPTDGPLVVLLPLQLLLHLGASAVILGGPFLLGTFGASGLVSAVAQRRRSGRYRLVIAGVGLAFLALTVVAGLAWSYGAFYPDALGLDSGRTAAVLGAAAGILALAGRRLGARIRTALAALGVLAITVPFVHLTTTGAAMLNWYLD
;
A
#
# COMPACT_ATOMS: atom_id res chain seq x y z
N MET A 1 7.34 -58.41 14.87
CA MET A 1 6.03 -58.32 15.54
C MET A 1 6.01 -57.08 16.42
N VAL A 2 5.37 -56.00 15.98
CA VAL A 2 5.24 -54.75 16.74
C VAL A 2 4.08 -54.92 17.71
N SER A 3 4.34 -54.76 19.00
CA SER A 3 3.35 -54.93 20.07
C SER A 3 2.18 -53.94 19.90
N PRO A 4 0.91 -54.39 19.88
CA PRO A 4 -0.27 -53.53 19.74
C PRO A 4 -0.49 -52.59 20.93
N ALA A 5 0.29 -52.71 22.01
CA ALA A 5 0.21 -51.84 23.18
C ALA A 5 0.70 -50.40 22.92
N ARG A 6 1.65 -50.18 21.98
CA ARG A 6 2.20 -48.83 21.71
C ARG A 6 1.29 -47.93 20.87
N ALA A 7 0.31 -48.49 20.15
CA ALA A 7 -0.67 -47.70 19.41
C ALA A 7 -1.69 -46.99 20.34
N GLY A 8 -1.88 -47.51 21.56
CA GLY A 8 -2.80 -46.95 22.56
C GLY A 8 -2.23 -45.74 23.33
N GLU A 9 -0.90 -45.63 23.46
CA GLU A 9 -0.25 -44.51 24.16
C GLU A 9 -0.23 -43.23 23.31
N SER A 10 0.06 -43.34 22.01
CA SER A 10 0.03 -42.19 21.09
C SER A 10 -1.36 -41.53 20.98
N ALA A 11 -2.43 -42.30 21.16
CA ALA A 11 -3.81 -41.79 21.12
C ALA A 11 -4.24 -41.08 22.42
N ARG A 12 -3.59 -41.38 23.57
CA ARG A 12 -3.89 -40.72 24.85
C ARG A 12 -3.33 -39.30 24.93
N HIS A 13 -2.29 -38.98 24.18
CA HIS A 13 -1.67 -37.65 24.14
C HIS A 13 -2.46 -36.61 23.30
N LEU A 14 -3.44 -37.04 22.50
CA LEU A 14 -4.26 -36.19 21.64
C LEU A 14 -5.59 -35.77 22.28
N ARG A 15 -5.75 -35.92 23.60
CA ARG A 15 -6.98 -35.55 24.31
C ARG A 15 -6.71 -34.47 25.34
N LEU A 16 -7.50 -33.40 25.29
CA LEU A 16 -7.46 -32.36 26.29
C LEU A 16 -7.88 -32.89 27.68
N PRO A 17 -7.19 -32.46 28.75
CA PRO A 17 -7.62 -32.67 30.13
C PRO A 17 -9.09 -32.27 30.35
N PRO A 18 -9.82 -32.94 31.27
CA PRO A 18 -11.24 -32.66 31.53
C PRO A 18 -11.51 -31.19 31.86
N ALA A 19 -10.64 -30.56 32.66
CA ALA A 19 -10.78 -29.16 33.08
C ALA A 19 -10.64 -28.19 31.89
N GLU A 20 -9.70 -28.44 30.98
CA GLU A 20 -9.51 -27.62 29.78
C GLU A 20 -10.70 -27.78 28.81
N ARG A 21 -11.22 -29.01 28.65
CA ARG A 21 -12.43 -29.26 27.87
C ARG A 21 -13.64 -28.52 28.43
N ALA A 22 -13.79 -28.51 29.76
CA ALA A 22 -14.87 -27.78 30.43
C ALA A 22 -14.71 -26.27 30.22
N ALA A 23 -13.50 -25.74 30.30
CA ALA A 23 -13.22 -24.32 30.04
C ALA A 23 -13.55 -23.94 28.58
N VAL A 24 -13.10 -24.72 27.60
CA VAL A 24 -13.44 -24.50 26.17
C VAL A 24 -14.95 -24.58 25.95
N ALA A 25 -15.64 -25.54 26.58
CA ALA A 25 -17.10 -25.67 26.49
C ALA A 25 -17.81 -24.45 27.10
N LEU A 26 -17.33 -23.93 28.23
CA LEU A 26 -17.88 -22.74 28.88
C LEU A 26 -17.67 -21.50 28.00
N LEU A 27 -16.46 -21.27 27.52
CA LEU A 27 -16.13 -20.12 26.66
C LEU A 27 -16.91 -20.18 25.34
N SER A 28 -17.06 -21.36 24.73
CA SER A 28 -17.79 -21.51 23.46
C SER A 28 -19.30 -21.28 23.63
N ARG A 29 -19.89 -21.64 24.78
CA ARG A 29 -21.30 -21.30 25.09
C ARG A 29 -21.56 -19.81 25.14
N LEU A 30 -20.56 -19.00 25.49
CA LEU A 30 -20.69 -17.55 25.48
C LEU A 30 -20.73 -16.97 24.07
N LEU A 31 -20.36 -17.71 23.02
CA LEU A 31 -20.39 -17.24 21.64
C LEU A 31 -21.76 -17.50 20.96
N PRO A 32 -22.10 -16.78 19.87
CA PRO A 32 -23.31 -17.04 19.07
C PRO A 32 -23.32 -18.46 18.51
N ALA A 33 -24.50 -19.08 18.36
CA ALA A 33 -24.66 -20.51 18.01
C ALA A 33 -23.87 -20.94 16.77
N GLY A 34 -23.92 -20.16 15.69
CA GLY A 34 -23.20 -20.45 14.44
C GLY A 34 -21.66 -20.34 14.52
N PHE A 35 -21.11 -19.85 15.63
CA PHE A 35 -19.67 -19.64 15.82
C PHE A 35 -19.06 -20.58 16.88
N ARG A 36 -19.89 -21.29 17.65
CA ARG A 36 -19.44 -22.11 18.79
C ARG A 36 -18.59 -23.30 18.37
N ALA A 37 -19.03 -24.03 17.35
CA ALA A 37 -18.36 -25.26 16.89
C ALA A 37 -16.95 -24.95 16.38
N ARG A 38 -16.85 -24.02 15.43
CA ARG A 38 -15.56 -23.57 14.88
C ARG A 38 -14.60 -23.07 15.96
N GLN A 39 -15.04 -22.15 16.83
CA GLN A 39 -14.14 -21.59 17.83
C GLN A 39 -13.73 -22.63 18.87
N ARG A 40 -14.62 -23.59 19.19
CA ARG A 40 -14.29 -24.73 20.03
C ARG A 40 -13.21 -25.59 19.39
N ASP A 41 -13.29 -25.86 18.10
CA ASP A 41 -12.29 -26.66 17.38
C ASP A 41 -10.95 -25.94 17.30
N GLU A 42 -10.94 -24.65 16.99
CA GLU A 42 -9.72 -23.81 16.99
C GLU A 42 -9.04 -23.78 18.36
N TRP A 43 -9.78 -23.48 19.44
CA TRP A 43 -9.22 -23.49 20.79
C TRP A 43 -8.75 -24.89 21.22
N THR A 44 -9.44 -25.94 20.77
CA THR A 44 -9.03 -27.31 21.06
C THR A 44 -7.73 -27.66 20.35
N ALA A 45 -7.60 -27.29 19.07
CA ALA A 45 -6.39 -27.49 18.29
C ALA A 45 -5.20 -26.71 18.88
N ASP A 46 -5.41 -25.44 19.24
CA ASP A 46 -4.37 -24.61 19.86
C ASP A 46 -3.89 -25.21 21.19
N LEU A 47 -4.81 -25.68 22.02
CA LEU A 47 -4.45 -26.31 23.30
C LEU A 47 -3.68 -27.62 23.13
N LEU A 48 -4.03 -28.42 22.11
CA LEU A 48 -3.29 -29.63 21.75
C LEU A 48 -1.91 -29.32 21.15
N SER A 49 -1.74 -28.15 20.51
CA SER A 49 -0.45 -27.70 19.95
C SER A 49 0.57 -27.28 21.02
N PHE A 50 0.11 -26.93 22.23
CA PHE A 50 1.00 -26.61 23.34
C PHE A 50 1.62 -27.89 23.92
N THR A 51 2.89 -28.11 23.57
CA THR A 51 3.75 -29.17 24.09
C THR A 51 4.21 -28.91 25.54
N SER A 52 4.10 -27.69 26.04
CA SER A 52 4.56 -27.29 27.38
C SER A 52 3.42 -27.06 28.38
N GLY A 53 3.65 -27.53 29.62
CA GLY A 53 2.99 -27.31 30.92
C GLY A 53 1.56 -26.73 31.01
N ALA A 54 0.77 -27.27 31.94
CA ALA A 54 -0.61 -26.83 32.24
C ALA A 54 -0.75 -25.30 32.46
N GLY A 55 0.27 -24.62 32.99
CA GLY A 55 0.27 -23.17 33.19
C GLY A 55 0.15 -22.36 31.89
N THR A 56 0.78 -22.78 30.80
CA THR A 56 0.70 -22.10 29.49
C THR A 56 -0.70 -22.23 28.89
N ARG A 57 -1.29 -23.42 29.00
CA ARG A 57 -2.65 -23.72 28.53
C ARG A 57 -3.71 -22.91 29.28
N TRP A 58 -3.57 -22.77 30.61
CA TRP A 58 -4.47 -21.92 31.39
C TRP A 58 -4.30 -20.43 31.12
N ARG A 59 -3.06 -19.95 30.90
CA ARG A 59 -2.83 -18.56 30.46
C ARG A 59 -3.44 -18.29 29.10
N TYR A 60 -3.37 -19.25 28.17
CA TYR A 60 -4.03 -19.17 26.88
C TYR A 60 -5.55 -19.09 27.04
N LEU A 61 -6.16 -19.97 27.85
CA LEU A 61 -7.60 -19.94 28.13
C LEU A 61 -8.06 -18.64 28.79
N ALA A 62 -7.26 -18.06 29.69
CA ALA A 62 -7.51 -16.76 30.27
C ALA A 62 -7.44 -15.63 29.22
N GLY A 63 -6.48 -15.69 28.29
CA GLY A 63 -6.41 -14.79 27.14
C GLY A 63 -7.61 -14.94 26.19
N ALA A 64 -8.05 -16.17 25.93
CA ALA A 64 -9.26 -16.46 25.16
C ALA A 64 -10.52 -15.88 25.83
N ALA A 65 -10.62 -15.96 27.16
CA ALA A 65 -11.69 -15.34 27.93
C ALA A 65 -11.65 -13.80 27.82
N TRP A 66 -10.46 -13.19 27.91
CA TRP A 66 -10.30 -11.74 27.79
C TRP A 66 -10.69 -11.20 26.41
N THR A 67 -10.44 -11.98 25.35
CA THR A 67 -10.76 -11.61 23.97
C THR A 67 -12.22 -11.90 23.58
N LEU A 68 -12.98 -12.55 24.47
CA LEU A 68 -14.35 -13.00 24.21
C LEU A 68 -15.34 -11.86 23.89
N PRO A 69 -15.28 -10.67 24.51
CA PRO A 69 -16.11 -9.54 24.10
C PRO A 69 -15.84 -9.06 22.67
N ALA A 70 -14.58 -9.13 22.22
CA ALA A 70 -14.21 -8.76 20.85
C ALA A 70 -14.70 -9.83 19.85
N LEU A 71 -14.57 -11.12 20.19
CA LEU A 71 -15.10 -12.24 19.40
C LEU A 71 -16.62 -12.18 19.27
N ARG A 72 -17.34 -11.87 20.36
CA ARG A 72 -18.79 -11.66 20.33
C ARG A 72 -19.19 -10.51 19.39
N ARG A 73 -18.46 -9.39 19.43
CA ARG A 73 -18.70 -8.25 18.53
C ARG A 73 -18.39 -8.60 17.08
N ALA A 74 -17.33 -9.36 16.82
CA ALA A 74 -16.99 -9.82 15.48
C ALA A 74 -18.06 -10.77 14.91
N ALA A 75 -18.49 -11.76 15.71
CA ALA A 75 -19.50 -12.73 15.30
C ALA A 75 -20.88 -12.10 15.04
N ARG A 76 -21.26 -11.05 15.78
CA ARG A 76 -22.54 -10.35 15.60
C ARG A 76 -22.58 -9.42 14.38
N ARG A 77 -21.45 -8.96 13.87
CA ARG A 77 -21.40 -8.03 12.71
C ARG A 77 -21.50 -8.72 11.35
N GLY A 78 -21.76 -10.02 11.32
CA GLY A 78 -22.01 -10.77 10.09
C GLY A 78 -20.74 -11.40 9.52
N GLY A 79 -20.63 -12.72 9.74
CA GLY A 79 -20.09 -13.65 8.76
C GLY A 79 -18.57 -13.73 8.58
N PHE A 80 -17.93 -14.57 9.40
CA PHE A 80 -16.80 -15.40 8.94
C PHE A 80 -17.31 -16.69 8.25
N ALA A 81 -18.48 -16.59 7.60
CA ALA A 81 -18.92 -17.58 6.63
C ALA A 81 -18.18 -17.22 5.33
N ASP A 82 -17.30 -18.11 4.91
CA ASP A 82 -16.41 -18.00 3.75
C ASP A 82 -15.15 -17.13 3.93
N LEU A 83 -14.09 -17.76 4.41
CA LEU A 83 -12.70 -17.27 4.32
C LEU A 83 -11.86 -18.20 3.42
N SER A 84 -12.47 -18.76 2.38
CA SER A 84 -11.70 -19.33 1.27
C SER A 84 -10.98 -18.24 0.45
N THR A 85 -11.32 -16.97 0.65
CA THR A 85 -10.57 -15.82 0.14
C THR A 85 -9.94 -15.03 1.29
N VAL A 86 -8.62 -15.08 1.38
CA VAL A 86 -7.78 -14.34 2.32
C VAL A 86 -7.98 -12.83 2.12
N ALA A 87 -8.95 -12.23 2.79
CA ALA A 87 -9.10 -10.78 2.82
C ALA A 87 -8.03 -10.20 3.76
N PRO A 88 -7.20 -9.23 3.31
CA PRO A 88 -6.13 -8.67 4.12
C PRO A 88 -6.68 -8.04 5.40
N ALA A 89 -5.94 -8.22 6.51
CA ALA A 89 -6.30 -7.64 7.79
C ALA A 89 -6.57 -6.13 7.66
N PRO A 90 -7.56 -5.55 8.36
CA PRO A 90 -7.97 -4.15 8.18
C PRO A 90 -6.83 -3.15 8.37
N GLY A 91 -5.82 -3.48 9.17
CA GLY A 91 -4.59 -2.69 9.30
C GLY A 91 -3.75 -2.67 8.02
N VAL A 92 -3.61 -3.80 7.31
CA VAL A 92 -2.86 -3.89 6.05
C VAL A 92 -3.52 -3.02 4.99
N LEU A 93 -4.84 -3.11 4.85
CA LEU A 93 -5.59 -2.36 3.86
C LEU A 93 -5.52 -0.83 4.10
N ALA A 94 -5.55 -0.40 5.36
CA ALA A 94 -5.32 0.99 5.72
C ALA A 94 -3.89 1.45 5.36
N SER A 95 -2.86 0.66 5.65
CA SER A 95 -1.49 1.05 5.30
C SER A 95 -1.22 1.05 3.81
N MET A 96 -1.80 0.10 3.05
CA MET A 96 -1.75 0.15 1.59
C MET A 96 -2.39 1.44 1.07
N ALA A 97 -3.55 1.83 1.59
CA ALA A 97 -4.19 3.08 1.20
C ALA A 97 -3.31 4.32 1.48
N HIS A 98 -2.66 4.38 2.64
CA HIS A 98 -1.73 5.49 2.94
C HIS A 98 -0.50 5.46 2.04
N LEU A 99 0.01 4.26 1.73
CA LEU A 99 1.17 4.09 0.86
C LEU A 99 0.84 4.55 -0.57
N PHE A 100 -0.34 4.23 -1.11
CA PHE A 100 -0.80 4.77 -2.39
C PHE A 100 -1.04 6.29 -2.34
N LEU A 101 -1.68 6.81 -1.30
CA LEU A 101 -1.94 8.24 -1.19
C LEU A 101 -0.65 9.07 -1.09
N LEU A 102 0.36 8.58 -0.36
CA LEU A 102 1.65 9.27 -0.24
C LEU A 102 2.55 9.01 -1.45
N GLY A 103 2.69 7.73 -1.83
CA GLY A 103 3.60 7.29 -2.87
C GLY A 103 3.18 7.69 -4.28
N LEU A 104 1.87 7.76 -4.56
CA LEU A 104 1.36 8.21 -5.86
C LEU A 104 0.80 9.63 -5.81
N GLY A 105 0.23 10.04 -4.67
CA GLY A 105 -0.37 11.37 -4.54
C GLY A 105 0.63 12.49 -4.72
N TRP A 106 1.81 12.38 -4.09
CA TRP A 106 2.85 13.38 -4.26
C TRP A 106 3.33 13.51 -5.72
N PRO A 107 3.78 12.44 -6.39
CA PRO A 107 4.21 12.51 -7.78
C PRO A 107 3.14 13.06 -8.74
N VAL A 108 1.89 12.59 -8.63
CA VAL A 108 0.81 13.00 -9.53
C VAL A 108 0.42 14.46 -9.34
N VAL A 109 0.32 14.93 -8.10
CA VAL A 109 0.01 16.34 -7.81
C VAL A 109 1.16 17.24 -8.28
N SER A 110 2.40 16.82 -8.02
CA SER A 110 3.59 17.52 -8.51
C SER A 110 3.61 17.62 -10.03
N TRP A 111 3.31 16.52 -10.73
CA TRP A 111 3.19 16.54 -12.19
C TRP A 111 2.12 17.51 -12.67
N LEU A 112 0.92 17.49 -12.07
CA LEU A 112 -0.18 18.42 -12.43
C LEU A 112 0.21 19.88 -12.24
N ILE A 113 0.90 20.21 -11.15
CA ILE A 113 1.32 21.59 -10.87
C ILE A 113 2.42 22.01 -11.85
N MET A 114 3.46 21.20 -11.98
CA MET A 114 4.66 21.59 -12.73
C MET A 114 4.48 21.55 -14.24
N VAL A 115 3.69 20.61 -14.77
CA VAL A 115 3.55 20.42 -16.21
C VAL A 115 2.35 21.21 -16.75
N PRO A 116 1.08 20.78 -16.61
CA PRO A 116 -0.02 21.50 -17.24
C PRO A 116 -0.33 22.83 -16.56
N VAL A 117 -0.33 22.93 -15.23
CA VAL A 117 -0.72 24.19 -14.55
C VAL A 117 0.29 25.30 -14.82
N THR A 118 1.59 25.01 -14.67
CA THR A 118 2.63 26.04 -14.92
C THR A 118 2.64 26.45 -16.40
N TYR A 119 2.52 25.50 -17.33
CA TYR A 119 2.46 25.78 -18.76
C TYR A 119 1.28 26.70 -19.14
N LEU A 120 0.10 26.43 -18.58
CA LEU A 120 -1.09 27.25 -18.84
C LEU A 120 -1.05 28.60 -18.11
N ALA A 121 -0.58 28.62 -16.86
CA ALA A 121 -0.49 29.85 -16.06
C ALA A 121 0.54 30.84 -16.62
N ALA A 122 1.61 30.34 -17.23
CA ALA A 122 2.61 31.17 -17.92
C ALA A 122 2.15 31.65 -19.31
N ASP A 123 0.98 31.20 -19.79
CA ASP A 123 0.46 31.45 -21.14
C ASP A 123 1.50 31.15 -22.24
N ILE A 124 2.15 29.98 -22.14
CA ILE A 124 3.15 29.55 -23.11
C ILE A 124 2.59 29.53 -24.55
N PRO A 125 1.36 29.03 -24.82
CA PRO A 125 0.78 29.09 -26.17
C PRO A 125 0.65 30.51 -26.71
N GLY A 126 0.15 31.46 -25.90
CA GLY A 126 0.02 32.86 -26.30
C GLY A 126 1.38 33.51 -26.57
N ARG A 127 2.37 33.25 -25.72
CA ARG A 127 3.74 33.75 -25.91
C ARG A 127 4.42 33.21 -27.17
N LEU A 128 4.27 31.93 -27.45
CA LEU A 128 4.81 31.31 -28.69
C LEU A 128 4.13 31.87 -29.94
N ALA A 129 2.83 32.17 -29.88
CA ALA A 129 2.11 32.80 -31.00
C ALA A 129 2.58 34.25 -31.27
N LEU A 130 2.97 34.99 -30.23
CA LEU A 130 3.42 36.38 -30.33
C LEU A 130 4.86 36.52 -30.82
N THR A 131 5.73 35.54 -30.53
CA THR A 131 7.16 35.62 -30.90
C THR A 131 7.46 35.18 -32.32
N GLY A 132 6.56 34.45 -32.99
CA GLY A 132 6.63 34.18 -34.43
C GLY A 132 7.86 33.40 -34.93
N GLY A 133 8.68 32.85 -34.03
CA GLY A 133 9.93 32.14 -34.34
C GLY A 133 10.34 31.15 -33.24
N PRO A 134 11.41 30.35 -33.46
CA PRO A 134 11.88 29.38 -32.49
C PRO A 134 12.43 30.09 -31.25
N VAL A 135 11.63 30.16 -30.19
CA VAL A 135 12.04 30.65 -28.88
C VAL A 135 12.49 29.46 -28.04
N ASP A 136 13.63 29.61 -27.34
CA ASP A 136 14.08 28.62 -26.36
C ASP A 136 13.01 28.49 -25.26
N PRO A 137 12.36 27.32 -25.11
CA PRO A 137 11.37 27.05 -24.07
C PRO A 137 11.82 27.45 -22.66
N LYS A 138 13.12 27.35 -22.38
CA LYS A 138 13.74 27.72 -21.09
C LYS A 138 13.64 29.20 -20.77
N SER A 139 13.69 30.05 -21.78
CA SER A 139 13.56 31.50 -21.59
C SER A 139 12.15 31.91 -21.15
N LEU A 140 11.18 31.00 -21.26
CA LEU A 140 9.80 31.22 -20.83
C LEU A 140 9.52 30.65 -19.43
N TRP A 141 10.49 30.00 -18.81
CA TRP A 141 10.36 29.59 -17.42
C TRP A 141 10.25 30.82 -16.52
N PRO A 142 9.32 30.83 -15.56
CA PRO A 142 9.26 31.88 -14.54
C PRO A 142 10.41 31.70 -13.54
N THR A 143 11.65 31.96 -13.98
CA THR A 143 12.87 31.90 -13.13
C THR A 143 13.17 33.21 -12.43
N ASP A 144 12.62 34.33 -12.92
CA ASP A 144 12.92 35.66 -12.41
C ASP A 144 11.88 36.10 -11.36
N GLY A 145 12.33 36.39 -10.13
CA GLY A 145 11.48 36.95 -9.07
C GLY A 145 11.82 36.46 -7.64
N PRO A 146 11.01 36.82 -6.62
CA PRO A 146 11.21 36.44 -5.21
C PRO A 146 11.06 34.93 -4.90
N LEU A 147 10.99 34.10 -5.94
CA LEU A 147 10.80 32.65 -5.92
C LEU A 147 12.01 31.86 -5.42
N VAL A 148 13.18 32.49 -5.23
CA VAL A 148 14.36 31.86 -4.60
C VAL A 148 14.01 31.27 -3.23
N VAL A 149 13.12 31.91 -2.48
CA VAL A 149 12.64 31.42 -1.16
C VAL A 149 11.80 30.14 -1.30
N LEU A 150 11.19 29.92 -2.47
CA LEU A 150 10.38 28.75 -2.78
C LEU A 150 11.18 27.65 -3.51
N LEU A 151 12.48 27.82 -3.74
CA LEU A 151 13.34 26.82 -4.37
C LEU A 151 13.22 25.42 -3.77
N PRO A 152 13.16 25.22 -2.44
CA PRO A 152 13.00 23.88 -1.87
C PRO A 152 11.68 23.23 -2.30
N LEU A 153 10.59 23.99 -2.33
CA LEU A 153 9.29 23.51 -2.75
C LEU A 153 9.27 23.22 -4.26
N GLN A 154 9.87 24.10 -5.07
CA GLN A 154 9.98 23.93 -6.51
C GLN A 154 10.82 22.70 -6.87
N LEU A 155 11.94 22.47 -6.17
CA LEU A 155 12.76 21.27 -6.34
C LEU A 155 11.98 20.02 -5.97
N LEU A 156 11.25 20.05 -4.84
CA LEU A 156 10.39 18.94 -4.44
C LEU A 156 9.40 18.62 -5.58
N LEU A 157 8.66 19.63 -6.05
CA LEU A 157 7.64 19.47 -7.09
C LEU A 157 8.25 18.95 -8.40
N HIS A 158 9.42 19.44 -8.81
CA HIS A 158 10.14 18.89 -9.96
C HIS A 158 10.48 17.42 -9.77
N LEU A 159 11.01 17.02 -8.61
CA LEU A 159 11.33 15.62 -8.33
C LEU A 159 10.08 14.73 -8.39
N GLY A 160 8.95 15.22 -7.90
CA GLY A 160 7.67 14.51 -8.00
C GLY A 160 7.19 14.37 -9.44
N ALA A 161 7.23 15.45 -10.22
CA ALA A 161 6.83 15.45 -11.62
C ALA A 161 7.74 14.54 -12.48
N SER A 162 9.05 14.62 -12.27
CA SER A 162 10.03 13.75 -12.92
C SER A 162 9.83 12.29 -12.56
N ALA A 163 9.40 11.95 -11.34
CA ALA A 163 9.08 10.57 -10.99
C ALA A 163 7.94 9.99 -11.83
N VAL A 164 6.92 10.79 -12.15
CA VAL A 164 5.79 10.39 -13.03
C VAL A 164 6.26 10.20 -14.48
N ILE A 165 7.14 11.09 -14.96
CA ILE A 165 7.60 11.11 -16.35
C ILE A 165 8.63 10.00 -16.62
N LEU A 166 9.62 9.85 -15.74
CA LEU A 166 10.67 8.83 -15.83
C LEU A 166 10.14 7.43 -15.45
N GLY A 167 9.03 7.35 -14.71
CA GLY A 167 8.25 6.13 -14.53
C GLY A 167 8.76 5.18 -13.45
N GLY A 168 8.65 3.88 -13.76
CA GLY A 168 8.85 2.72 -12.88
C GLY A 168 9.82 2.91 -11.72
N PRO A 169 11.13 3.06 -11.96
CA PRO A 169 12.13 3.11 -10.90
C PRO A 169 11.90 4.28 -9.92
N PHE A 170 11.58 5.47 -10.42
CA PHE A 170 11.39 6.65 -9.59
C PHE A 170 10.08 6.58 -8.79
N LEU A 171 9.00 6.05 -9.38
CA LEU A 171 7.76 5.79 -8.66
C LEU A 171 7.97 4.72 -7.56
N LEU A 172 8.72 3.66 -7.83
CA LEU A 172 9.10 2.69 -6.79
C LEU A 172 9.88 3.36 -5.64
N GLY A 173 10.75 4.31 -5.96
CA GLY A 173 11.49 5.09 -4.96
C GLY A 173 10.57 5.91 -4.06
N THR A 174 9.55 6.56 -4.63
CA THR A 174 8.55 7.33 -3.87
C THR A 174 7.67 6.45 -2.98
N PHE A 175 7.31 5.24 -3.44
CA PHE A 175 6.62 4.23 -2.64
C PHE A 175 7.52 3.73 -1.49
N GLY A 176 8.81 3.54 -1.75
CA GLY A 176 9.80 3.16 -0.76
C GLY A 176 9.98 4.21 0.35
N ALA A 177 10.16 5.47 -0.05
CA ALA A 177 10.23 6.61 0.88
C ALA A 177 8.94 6.76 1.70
N SER A 178 7.78 6.63 1.07
CA SER A 178 6.47 6.70 1.73
C SER A 178 6.28 5.57 2.75
N GLY A 179 6.77 4.37 2.43
CA GLY A 179 6.82 3.23 3.36
C GLY A 179 7.68 3.54 4.59
N LEU A 180 8.89 4.07 4.40
CA LEU A 180 9.76 4.46 5.51
C LEU A 180 9.15 5.56 6.38
N VAL A 181 8.59 6.62 5.77
CA VAL A 181 7.90 7.71 6.49
C VAL A 181 6.72 7.15 7.29
N SER A 182 5.93 6.26 6.69
CA SER A 182 4.81 5.61 7.37
C SER A 182 5.26 4.73 8.54
N ALA A 183 6.39 4.02 8.40
CA ALA A 183 6.97 3.23 9.49
C ALA A 183 7.46 4.11 10.65
N VAL A 184 8.05 5.27 10.34
CA VAL A 184 8.52 6.26 11.33
C VAL A 184 7.35 6.96 12.02
N ALA A 185 6.29 7.31 11.28
CA ALA A 185 5.10 7.96 11.83
C ALA A 185 4.33 7.05 12.80
N GLN A 186 4.40 5.73 12.61
CA GLN A 186 3.68 4.74 13.42
C GLN A 186 4.48 4.21 14.62
N ARG A 187 5.40 5.01 15.18
CA ARG A 187 6.28 4.66 16.32
C ARG A 187 5.55 4.04 17.54
N ARG A 188 4.26 4.31 17.74
CA ARG A 188 3.46 3.83 18.89
C ARG A 188 2.73 2.49 18.67
N ARG A 189 2.79 1.89 17.47
CA ARG A 189 2.18 0.58 17.18
C ARG A 189 3.15 -0.59 17.42
N SER A 190 2.64 -1.82 17.43
CA SER A 190 3.43 -3.03 17.68
C SER A 190 4.66 -3.12 16.77
N GLY A 191 5.82 -3.45 17.34
CA GLY A 191 7.11 -3.44 16.63
C GLY A 191 7.14 -4.29 15.35
N ARG A 192 6.38 -5.40 15.31
CA ARG A 192 6.24 -6.25 14.12
C ARG A 192 5.63 -5.51 12.93
N TYR A 193 4.63 -4.66 13.17
CA TYR A 193 3.96 -3.91 12.11
C TYR A 193 4.89 -2.87 11.48
N ARG A 194 5.72 -2.23 12.32
CA ARG A 194 6.73 -1.28 11.89
C ARG A 194 7.81 -1.94 11.03
N LEU A 195 8.29 -3.12 11.44
CA LEU A 195 9.29 -3.88 10.69
C LEU A 195 8.77 -4.31 9.31
N VAL A 196 7.50 -4.73 9.20
CA VAL A 196 6.91 -5.10 7.91
C VAL A 196 6.83 -3.89 6.98
N ILE A 197 6.33 -2.74 7.45
CA ILE A 197 6.23 -1.53 6.61
C ILE A 197 7.62 -1.01 6.22
N ALA A 198 8.57 -1.00 7.17
CA ALA A 198 9.95 -0.60 6.89
C ALA A 198 10.62 -1.56 5.89
N GLY A 199 10.39 -2.86 6.03
CA GLY A 199 10.88 -3.89 5.12
C GLY A 199 10.32 -3.72 3.70
N VAL A 200 9.02 -3.45 3.58
CA VAL A 200 8.39 -3.13 2.28
C VAL A 200 8.98 -1.84 1.70
N GLY A 201 9.15 -0.79 2.50
CA GLY A 201 9.78 0.46 2.06
C GLY A 201 11.22 0.26 1.57
N LEU A 202 12.02 -0.50 2.32
CA LEU A 202 13.38 -0.87 1.95
C LEU A 202 13.43 -1.74 0.70
N ALA A 203 12.50 -2.68 0.54
CA ALA A 203 12.42 -3.52 -0.66
C ALA A 203 12.13 -2.68 -1.91
N PHE A 204 11.22 -1.71 -1.83
CA PHE A 204 10.95 -0.77 -2.92
C PHE A 204 12.14 0.14 -3.24
N LEU A 205 12.87 0.62 -2.23
CA LEU A 205 14.11 1.36 -2.42
C LEU A 205 15.21 0.49 -3.06
N ALA A 206 15.38 -0.75 -2.59
CA ALA A 206 16.34 -1.68 -3.18
C ALA A 206 15.99 -1.98 -4.64
N LEU A 207 14.71 -2.19 -4.95
CA LEU A 207 14.21 -2.33 -6.32
C LEU A 207 14.50 -1.09 -7.18
N THR A 208 14.40 0.10 -6.59
CA THR A 208 14.74 1.36 -7.26
C THR A 208 16.23 1.43 -7.60
N VAL A 209 17.10 1.07 -6.66
CA VAL A 209 18.55 1.04 -6.87
C VAL A 209 18.92 -0.01 -7.92
N VAL A 210 18.34 -1.21 -7.85
CA VAL A 210 18.58 -2.28 -8.83
C VAL A 210 18.09 -1.87 -10.22
N ALA A 211 16.90 -1.28 -10.32
CA ALA A 211 16.36 -0.81 -11.59
C ALA A 211 17.19 0.36 -12.16
N GLY A 212 17.66 1.28 -11.31
CA GLY A 212 18.56 2.37 -11.71
C GLY A 212 19.93 1.86 -12.17
N LEU A 213 20.49 0.85 -11.51
CA LEU A 213 21.73 0.21 -11.96
C LEU A 213 21.51 -0.53 -13.29
N ALA A 214 20.43 -1.30 -13.42
CA ALA A 214 20.09 -1.99 -14.66
C ALA A 214 19.89 -1.02 -15.84
N TRP A 215 19.34 0.17 -15.58
CA TRP A 215 19.27 1.27 -16.53
C TRP A 215 20.66 1.77 -16.93
N SER A 216 21.51 2.08 -15.96
CA SER A 216 22.88 2.57 -16.22
C SER A 216 23.78 1.58 -16.96
N TYR A 217 23.53 0.27 -16.80
CA TYR A 217 24.27 -0.79 -17.51
C TYR A 217 23.66 -1.16 -18.86
N GLY A 218 22.65 -0.44 -19.35
CA GLY A 218 22.01 -0.72 -20.65
C GLY A 218 21.27 -2.05 -20.72
N ALA A 219 21.00 -2.69 -19.57
CA ALA A 219 20.24 -3.95 -19.51
C ALA A 219 18.75 -3.72 -19.83
N PHE A 220 18.26 -2.50 -19.63
CA PHE A 220 17.02 -2.00 -20.20
C PHE A 220 17.37 -0.99 -21.29
N TYR A 221 17.24 -1.41 -22.55
CA TYR A 221 17.22 -0.47 -23.66
C TYR A 221 15.87 0.26 -23.65
N PRO A 222 15.83 1.60 -23.53
CA PRO A 222 14.60 2.39 -23.73
C PRO A 222 14.16 2.45 -25.22
N ASP A 223 14.74 1.61 -26.09
CA ASP A 223 14.78 1.76 -27.55
C ASP A 223 13.50 1.35 -28.31
N ALA A 224 12.34 1.31 -27.66
CA ALA A 224 11.06 1.17 -28.37
C ALA A 224 10.22 2.47 -28.38
N LEU A 225 10.82 3.61 -27.99
CA LEU A 225 10.27 4.98 -27.89
C LEU A 225 9.74 5.34 -26.49
N GLY A 226 10.47 6.24 -25.82
CA GLY A 226 9.89 7.19 -24.89
C GLY A 226 10.05 6.84 -23.42
N LEU A 227 10.24 7.90 -22.63
CA LEU A 227 9.80 7.99 -21.25
C LEU A 227 8.57 7.11 -21.01
N ASP A 228 8.44 6.47 -19.84
CA ASP A 228 7.26 5.65 -19.49
C ASP A 228 5.93 6.39 -19.71
N SER A 229 5.99 7.73 -19.90
CA SER A 229 4.90 8.58 -20.38
C SER A 229 3.69 8.45 -19.47
N GLY A 230 3.90 8.14 -18.19
CA GLY A 230 2.84 7.92 -17.20
C GLY A 230 2.17 6.56 -17.24
N ARG A 231 2.62 5.56 -18.00
CA ARG A 231 2.01 4.21 -18.02
C ARG A 231 2.10 3.52 -16.66
N THR A 232 3.24 3.57 -15.98
CA THR A 232 3.36 3.03 -14.61
C THR A 232 2.43 3.79 -13.66
N ALA A 233 2.34 5.12 -13.79
CA ALA A 233 1.42 5.92 -12.99
C ALA A 233 -0.04 5.48 -13.22
N ALA A 234 -0.45 5.21 -14.46
CA ALA A 234 -1.77 4.70 -14.78
C ALA A 234 -2.04 3.29 -14.22
N VAL A 235 -1.06 2.38 -14.28
CA VAL A 235 -1.18 1.04 -13.66
C VAL A 235 -1.35 1.14 -12.14
N LEU A 236 -0.52 1.97 -11.48
CA LEU A 236 -0.64 2.22 -10.04
C LEU A 236 -1.94 2.96 -9.70
N GLY A 237 -2.40 3.85 -10.58
CA GLY A 237 -3.68 4.54 -10.48
C GLY A 237 -4.87 3.59 -10.57
N ALA A 238 -4.83 2.63 -11.49
CA ALA A 238 -5.83 1.57 -11.59
C ALA A 238 -5.85 0.71 -10.32
N ALA A 239 -4.68 0.34 -9.79
CA ALA A 239 -4.59 -0.37 -8.51
C ALA A 239 -5.17 0.44 -7.34
N ALA A 240 -4.91 1.75 -7.29
CA ALA A 240 -5.51 2.65 -6.29
C ALA A 240 -7.04 2.74 -6.43
N GLY A 241 -7.56 2.79 -7.67
CA GLY A 241 -9.00 2.77 -7.95
C GLY A 241 -9.66 1.45 -7.53
N ILE A 242 -9.04 0.31 -7.85
CA ILE A 242 -9.49 -1.01 -7.39
C ILE A 242 -9.51 -1.05 -5.87
N LEU A 243 -8.47 -0.54 -5.20
CA LEU A 243 -8.41 -0.47 -3.74
C LEU A 243 -9.52 0.41 -3.16
N ALA A 244 -9.88 1.52 -3.82
CA ALA A 244 -10.99 2.38 -3.41
C ALA A 244 -12.36 1.68 -3.52
N LEU A 245 -12.55 0.85 -4.56
CA LEU A 245 -13.79 0.11 -4.80
C LEU A 245 -13.92 -1.13 -3.90
N ALA A 246 -12.85 -1.93 -3.82
CA ALA A 246 -12.81 -3.18 -3.05
C ALA A 246 -12.67 -2.92 -1.54
N GLY A 247 -12.06 -1.81 -1.14
CA GLY A 247 -11.81 -1.42 0.25
C GLY A 247 -13.04 -0.91 0.99
N ARG A 248 -14.13 -1.68 1.05
CA ARG A 248 -15.37 -1.29 1.78
C ARG A 248 -15.17 -0.97 3.27
N ARG A 249 -14.06 -1.44 3.85
CA ARG A 249 -13.64 -1.17 5.24
C ARG A 249 -12.85 0.15 5.42
N LEU A 250 -12.50 0.84 4.33
CA LEU A 250 -11.90 2.17 4.38
C LEU A 250 -12.97 3.23 4.63
N GLY A 251 -12.60 4.29 5.36
CA GLY A 251 -13.46 5.47 5.49
C GLY A 251 -13.75 6.10 4.14
N ALA A 252 -14.94 6.68 3.98
CA ALA A 252 -15.39 7.28 2.71
C ALA A 252 -14.37 8.28 2.14
N ARG A 253 -13.78 9.13 2.99
CA ARG A 253 -12.77 10.13 2.60
C ARG A 253 -11.52 9.51 1.95
N ILE A 254 -11.03 8.39 2.46
CA ILE A 254 -9.85 7.70 1.91
C ILE A 254 -10.20 7.07 0.57
N ARG A 255 -11.41 6.49 0.46
CA ARG A 255 -11.89 5.90 -0.80
C ARG A 255 -12.05 6.97 -1.88
N THR A 256 -12.64 8.12 -1.57
CA THR A 256 -12.78 9.22 -2.52
C THR A 256 -11.42 9.78 -2.94
N ALA A 257 -10.48 9.94 -2.00
CA ALA A 257 -9.13 10.39 -2.31
C ALA A 257 -8.38 9.41 -3.22
N LEU A 258 -8.45 8.10 -2.95
CA LEU A 258 -7.84 7.07 -3.79
C LEU A 258 -8.49 6.99 -5.18
N ALA A 259 -9.82 7.13 -5.26
CA ALA A 259 -10.52 7.13 -6.53
C ALA A 259 -10.14 8.36 -7.37
N ALA A 260 -10.13 9.55 -6.78
CA ALA A 260 -9.70 10.78 -7.45
C ALA A 260 -8.24 10.67 -7.91
N LEU A 261 -7.34 10.18 -7.03
CA LEU A 261 -5.94 9.95 -7.37
C LEU A 261 -5.78 8.93 -8.50
N GLY A 262 -6.57 7.85 -8.48
CA GLY A 262 -6.57 6.85 -9.54
C GLY A 262 -6.96 7.43 -10.90
N VAL A 263 -8.02 8.25 -10.93
CA VAL A 263 -8.46 8.96 -12.15
C VAL A 263 -7.35 9.90 -12.64
N LEU A 264 -6.78 10.73 -11.75
CA LEU A 264 -5.72 11.68 -12.09
C LEU A 264 -4.48 10.97 -12.64
N ALA A 265 -4.06 9.86 -12.02
CA ALA A 265 -2.91 9.09 -12.46
C ALA A 265 -3.15 8.40 -13.82
N ILE A 266 -4.37 7.93 -14.09
CA ILE A 266 -4.76 7.35 -15.38
C ILE A 266 -4.77 8.41 -16.48
N THR A 267 -5.13 9.66 -16.17
CA THR A 267 -5.13 10.75 -17.17
C THR A 267 -3.73 11.15 -17.65
N VAL A 268 -2.67 10.92 -16.88
CA VAL A 268 -1.30 11.30 -17.25
C VAL A 268 -0.89 10.80 -18.65
N PRO A 269 -0.95 9.49 -18.97
CA PRO A 269 -0.59 9.03 -20.30
C PRO A 269 -1.51 9.54 -21.40
N PHE A 270 -2.80 9.78 -21.12
CA PHE A 270 -3.70 10.35 -22.12
C PHE A 270 -3.32 11.78 -22.49
N VAL A 271 -2.89 12.58 -21.51
CA VAL A 271 -2.40 13.95 -21.78
C VAL A 271 -1.20 13.90 -22.71
N HIS A 272 -0.24 12.99 -22.48
CA HIS A 272 0.93 12.86 -23.35
C HIS A 272 0.61 12.41 -24.79
N LEU A 273 -0.55 11.79 -25.03
CA LEU A 273 -1.01 11.42 -26.38
C LEU A 273 -1.64 12.60 -27.15
N THR A 274 -1.97 13.71 -26.47
CA THR A 274 -2.49 14.92 -27.12
C THR A 274 -1.36 15.81 -27.61
N THR A 275 -1.58 16.54 -28.70
CA THR A 275 -0.60 17.51 -29.23
C THR A 275 -0.23 18.57 -28.19
N THR A 276 -1.22 19.08 -27.47
CA THR A 276 -1.01 20.05 -26.39
C THR A 276 -0.22 19.46 -25.23
N GLY A 277 -0.55 18.24 -24.79
CA GLY A 277 0.15 17.61 -23.68
C GLY A 277 1.57 17.16 -24.03
N ALA A 278 1.85 16.78 -25.28
CA ALA A 278 3.21 16.57 -25.77
C ALA A 278 4.01 17.89 -25.77
N ALA A 279 3.41 19.01 -26.17
CA ALA A 279 4.04 20.32 -26.09
C ALA A 279 4.33 20.75 -24.64
N MET A 280 3.39 20.51 -23.71
CA MET A 280 3.59 20.75 -22.27
C MET A 280 4.75 19.91 -21.71
N LEU A 281 4.81 18.64 -22.08
CA LEU A 281 5.86 17.72 -21.62
C LEU A 281 7.23 18.12 -22.15
N ASN A 282 7.33 18.44 -23.45
CA ASN A 282 8.57 18.90 -24.05
C ASN A 282 9.05 20.20 -23.40
N TRP A 283 8.15 21.18 -23.21
CA TRP A 283 8.48 22.43 -22.51
C TRP A 283 9.01 22.21 -21.08
N TYR A 284 8.50 21.20 -20.37
CA TYR A 284 8.98 20.86 -19.03
C TYR A 284 10.34 20.14 -19.03
N LEU A 285 10.62 19.33 -20.06
CA LEU A 285 11.82 18.51 -20.15
C LEU A 285 13.02 19.22 -20.77
N ASP A 286 12.77 20.19 -21.64
CA ASP A 286 13.80 21.00 -22.27
C ASP A 286 14.58 21.80 -21.23
#